data_AF-A0ABD5DWS2-F1
#
_entry.id   AF-A0ABD5DWS2-F1
#
_cell.length_a   1.000
_cell.length_b   1.000
_cell.length_c   1.000
_cell.angle_alpha   90.00
_cell.angle_beta   90.00
_cell.angle_gamma   90.00
#
_symmetry.space_group_name_H-M   'P 1'
#
loop_
_entity.id
_entity.type
_entity.pdbx_description
1 polymer ?
#
loop_
_entity_poly.entity_id
_entity_poly.type
_entity_poly.pdbx_seq_one_letter_code
_entity_poly.pdbx_strand_id
1 'polypeptide(L)' 'MTKLTLQEQMLKAGLVSSKKMAKVQRTAKKSRVQAREAREAVEENKKAQLERDKQLSEQQKQAVLAKEYKA' A
#
# COMPACT_ATOMS: atom_id res chain seq x y z
N MET A 1 -21.97 -24.94 6.58
CA MET A 1 -22.75 -23.98 5.76
C MET A 1 -22.01 -22.66 5.70
N THR A 2 -21.57 -22.24 4.52
CA THR A 2 -21.08 -20.88 4.32
C THR A 2 -22.26 -19.92 4.51
N LYS A 3 -22.16 -19.05 5.53
CA LYS A 3 -23.19 -18.03 5.76
C LYS A 3 -23.13 -17.05 4.59
N LEU A 4 -24.25 -16.89 3.88
CA LEU A 4 -24.40 -15.87 2.83
C LEU A 4 -23.98 -14.51 3.40
N THR A 5 -23.26 -13.72 2.62
CA THR A 5 -22.99 -12.32 2.98
C THR A 5 -24.30 -11.56 3.06
N LEU A 6 -24.39 -10.52 3.89
CA LEU A 6 -25.60 -9.68 4.00
C LEU A 6 -26.11 -9.22 2.63
N GLN A 7 -25.19 -8.90 1.72
CA GLN A 7 -25.49 -8.47 0.36
C GLN A 7 -26.14 -9.58 -0.49
N GLU A 8 -25.65 -10.83 -0.38
CA GLU A 8 -26.25 -12.00 -1.03
C GLU A 8 -27.60 -12.37 -0.42
N GLN A 9 -27.76 -12.20 0.90
CA GLN A 9 -29.06 -12.38 1.58
C GLN A 9 -30.08 -11.37 1.08
N MET A 10 -29.70 -10.09 0.98
CA MET A 10 -30.60 -9.04 0.48
C MET A 10 -30.94 -9.23 -1.01
N LEU A 11 -30.01 -9.71 -1.84
CA LEU A 11 -30.28 -10.05 -3.24
C LEU A 11 -31.26 -11.22 -3.34
N LYS A 12 -31.05 -12.27 -2.54
CA LYS A 12 -31.96 -13.43 -2.47
C LYS A 12 -33.35 -13.05 -1.98
N ALA A 13 -33.45 -12.09 -1.07
CA ALA A 13 -34.71 -11.53 -0.57
C ALA A 13 -35.38 -10.52 -1.53
N GLY A 14 -34.79 -10.24 -2.70
CA GLY A 14 -35.33 -9.28 -3.67
C GLY A 14 -35.21 -7.80 -3.25
N LEU A 15 -34.51 -7.51 -2.14
CA LEU A 15 -34.32 -6.15 -1.62
C LEU A 15 -33.28 -5.34 -2.41
N VAL A 16 -32.46 -6.02 -3.22
CA VAL A 16 -31.45 -5.38 -4.07
C VAL A 16 -31.44 -6.05 -5.44
N SER A 17 -31.16 -5.27 -6.48
CA SER A 17 -31.01 -5.80 -7.83
C SER A 17 -29.59 -6.28 -8.11
N SER A 18 -29.45 -7.24 -9.02
CA SER A 18 -28.16 -7.73 -9.53
C SER A 18 -27.26 -6.58 -10.05
N LYS A 19 -27.87 -5.57 -10.70
CA LYS A 19 -27.19 -4.36 -11.17
C LYS A 19 -26.58 -3.56 -10.02
N LYS A 20 -27.30 -3.40 -8.90
CA LYS A 20 -26.78 -2.72 -7.70
C LYS A 20 -25.64 -3.52 -7.06
N MET A 21 -25.77 -4.85 -7.00
CA MET A 21 -24.69 -5.74 -6.53
C MET A 21 -23.41 -5.63 -7.36
N ALA A 22 -23.53 -5.64 -8.69
CA ALA A 22 -22.39 -5.47 -9.58
C ALA A 22 -21.68 -4.11 -9.39
N LYS A 23 -22.44 -3.03 -9.13
CA LYS A 23 -21.88 -1.70 -8.86
C LYS A 23 -21.12 -1.65 -7.53
N VAL A 24 -21.64 -2.27 -6.48
CA VAL A 24 -20.96 -2.39 -5.17
C VAL A 24 -19.66 -3.17 -5.31
N GLN A 25 -19.67 -4.32 -5.99
CA GLN A 25 -18.45 -5.08 -6.21
C GLN A 25 -17.40 -4.31 -7.04
N ARG A 26 -17.82 -3.58 -8.08
CA ARG A 26 -16.91 -2.77 -8.91
C ARG A 26 -16.26 -1.64 -8.12
N THR A 27 -17.05 -0.93 -7.31
CA THR A 27 -16.54 0.16 -6.46
C THR A 27 -15.62 -0.36 -5.36
N ALA A 28 -15.97 -1.47 -4.71
CA ALA A 28 -15.11 -2.14 -3.73
C ALA A 28 -13.77 -2.60 -4.36
N LYS A 29 -13.80 -3.18 -5.56
CA LYS A 29 -12.58 -3.56 -6.29
C LYS A 29 -11.71 -2.35 -6.61
N LYS A 30 -12.29 -1.24 -7.07
CA LYS A 30 -11.55 0.01 -7.36
C LYS A 30 -10.88 0.58 -6.11
N SER A 31 -11.60 0.66 -4.98
CA SER A 31 -11.06 1.13 -3.71
C SER A 31 -9.90 0.25 -3.22
N ARG A 32 -10.01 -1.09 -3.38
CA ARG A 32 -8.93 -2.01 -3.01
C ARG A 32 -7.68 -1.83 -3.89
N VAL A 33 -7.85 -1.59 -5.18
CA VAL A 33 -6.73 -1.32 -6.10
C VAL A 33 -6.04 -0.02 -5.70
N GLN A 34 -6.80 1.05 -5.50
CA GLN A 34 -6.26 2.34 -5.07
C GLN A 34 -5.50 2.24 -3.73
N ALA A 35 -6.02 1.47 -2.77
CA ALA A 35 -5.35 1.26 -1.49
C ALA A 35 -4.06 0.45 -1.61
N ARG A 36 -3.94 -0.43 -2.61
CA ARG A 36 -2.70 -1.17 -2.90
C ARG A 36 -1.68 -0.29 -3.58
N GLU A 37 -2.06 0.42 -4.64
CA GLU A 37 -1.20 1.35 -5.36
C GLU A 37 -0.63 2.43 -4.42
N ALA A 38 -1.47 2.97 -3.53
CA ALA A 38 -1.01 3.94 -2.52
C ALA A 38 0.01 3.34 -1.53
N ARG A 39 -0.16 2.07 -1.13
CA ARG A 39 0.80 1.39 -0.25
C ARG A 39 2.12 1.11 -0.95
N GLU A 40 2.06 0.65 -2.20
CA GLU A 40 3.24 0.39 -3.03
C GLU A 40 4.05 1.67 -3.24
N ALA A 41 3.40 2.78 -3.60
CA ALA A 41 4.05 4.08 -3.74
C ALA A 41 4.70 4.57 -2.42
N VAL A 42 4.07 4.31 -1.27
CA VAL A 42 4.65 4.64 0.04
C VAL A 42 5.85 3.76 0.37
N GLU A 43 5.80 2.47 0.06
CA GLU A 43 6.94 1.57 0.26
C GLU A 43 8.14 1.95 -0.61
N GLU A 44 7.93 2.28 -1.88
CA GLU A 44 9.00 2.71 -2.79
C GLU A 44 9.67 4.00 -2.30
N ASN A 45 8.87 4.99 -1.89
CA ASN A 45 9.40 6.22 -1.30
C ASN A 45 10.21 5.94 -0.02
N LYS A 46 9.74 5.01 0.82
CA LYS A 46 10.45 4.63 2.05
C LYS A 46 11.78 3.94 1.75
N LYS A 47 11.82 3.06 0.74
CA LYS A 47 13.06 2.41 0.29
C LYS A 47 14.07 3.44 -0.23
N ALA A 48 13.62 4.38 -1.07
CA ALA A 48 14.46 5.45 -1.60
C ALA A 48 15.02 6.36 -0.49
N GLN A 49 14.21 6.67 0.54
CA GLN A 49 14.67 7.44 1.69
C GLN A 49 15.78 6.70 2.46
N LEU A 50 15.58 5.41 2.75
CA LEU A 50 16.57 4.61 3.48
C LEU A 50 17.89 4.48 2.72
N GLU A 51 17.83 4.35 1.39
CA GLU A 51 19.03 4.29 0.55
C GLU A 51 19.81 5.61 0.58
N ARG A 52 19.11 6.75 0.50
CA ARG A 52 19.72 8.08 0.66
C ARG A 52 20.38 8.24 2.03
N ASP A 53 19.71 7.83 3.09
CA ASP A 53 20.23 7.95 4.45
C ASP A 53 21.47 7.07 4.66
N LYS A 54 21.50 5.87 4.06
CA LYS A 54 22.69 5.00 4.06
C LYS A 54 23.88 5.66 3.35
N GLN A 55 23.68 6.19 2.16
CA GLN A 55 24.74 6.87 1.40
C GLN A 55 25.29 8.07 2.18
N LEU A 56 24.42 8.85 2.82
CA LEU A 56 24.84 9.97 3.66
C LEU A 56 25.70 9.51 4.85
N SER A 57 25.30 8.41 5.51
CA SER A 57 26.08 7.84 6.62
C SER A 57 27.45 7.34 6.16
N GLU A 58 27.53 6.70 5.00
CA GLU A 58 28.80 6.24 4.43
C GLU A 58 29.73 7.40 4.10
N GLN A 59 29.22 8.48 3.52
CA GLN A 59 29.99 9.70 3.27
C GLN A 59 30.53 10.32 4.56
N GLN A 60 29.70 10.38 5.61
CA GLN A 60 30.13 10.89 6.91
C GLN A 60 31.24 10.03 7.52
N LYS A 61 31.12 8.69 7.45
CA LYS A 61 32.16 7.76 7.93
C LYS A 61 33.47 7.95 7.19
N GLN A 62 33.42 8.05 5.85
CA GLN A 62 34.61 8.30 5.04
C GLN A 62 35.26 9.65 5.39
N ALA A 63 34.46 10.70 5.61
CA ALA A 63 34.98 12.01 6.01
C ALA A 63 35.63 11.99 7.40
N VAL A 64 35.11 11.21 8.35
CA VAL A 64 35.73 11.04 9.68
C VAL A 64 37.06 10.30 9.56
N LEU A 65 37.09 9.16 8.87
CA LEU A 65 38.32 8.40 8.64
C LEU A 65 39.38 9.26 7.95
N ALA A 66 39.00 10.01 6.91
CA ALA A 66 39.92 10.89 6.20
C ALA A 66 40.49 12.03 7.08
N LYS A 67 39.75 12.48 8.10
CA LYS A 67 40.24 13.44 9.09
C LYS A 67 41.20 12.78 10.08
N GLU A 68 40.90 11.57 10.54
CA GLU A 68 41.78 10.81 11.46
C GLU A 68 43.10 10.41 10.79
N TYR A 69 43.10 10.02 9.51
CA TYR A 69 44.33 9.72 8.77
C TYR A 69 45.17 10.96 8.39
N LYS A 70 44.58 12.17 8.47
CA LYS A 70 45.28 13.44 8.21
C LYS A 70 45.84 14.10 9.46
N ALA A 71 45.50 13.61 10.65
CA ALA A 71 46.00 14.08 11.95
C ALA A 71 47.27 13.31 12.34
#